data_AF-A0A4R8LN13-F1
#
_entry.id   AF-A0A4R8LN13-F1
#
_cell.length_a   1.000
_cell.length_b   1.000
_cell.length_c   1.000
_cell.angle_alpha   90.00
_cell.angle_beta   90.00
_cell.angle_gamma   90.00
#
_symmetry.space_group_name_H-M   'P 1'
#
loop_
_entity.id
_entity.type
_entity.pdbx_description
1 polymer ?
#
loop_
_entity_poly.entity_id
_entity_poly.type
_entity_poly.pdbx_seq_one_letter_code
_entity_poly.pdbx_strand_id
1 'polypeptide(L)'
;MGHVHMIYGVILILLAIVATAWEIASKSGLPKPFRGIVIGLFDLQVILGIITWIVRRPHWQFIGHPILMIVAVIILHVMTSLRYARSRRIAGWIIALVLLIIGAGAYHA
;
A
#
# COMPACT_ATOMS: atom_id res chain seq x y z
N MET A 1 1.96 16.47 11.31
CA MET A 1 2.50 15.15 10.90
C MET A 1 1.37 14.13 10.70
N GLY A 2 0.56 13.79 11.71
CA GLY A 2 -0.53 12.80 11.57
C GLY A 2 -1.58 13.09 10.49
N HIS A 3 -2.02 14.36 10.33
CA HIS A 3 -2.95 14.73 9.25
C HIS A 3 -2.34 14.55 7.84
N VAL A 4 -1.03 14.79 7.70
CA VAL A 4 -0.34 14.60 6.42
C VAL A 4 -0.29 13.12 6.05
N HIS A 5 0.08 12.26 6.99
CA HIS A 5 0.07 10.81 6.80
C HIS A 5 -1.34 10.27 6.44
N MET A 6 -2.39 10.79 7.08
CA MET A 6 -3.76 10.41 6.79
C MET A 6 -4.21 10.81 5.37
N ILE A 7 -4.05 12.09 5.01
CA ILE A 7 -4.42 12.59 3.67
C ILE A 7 -3.61 11.87 2.60
N TYR A 8 -2.30 11.74 2.82
CA TYR A 8 -1.41 11.03 1.91
C TYR A 8 -1.82 9.56 1.75
N GLY A 9 -2.24 8.90 2.83
CA GLY A 9 -2.78 7.54 2.80
C GLY A 9 -4.00 7.39 1.90
N VAL A 10 -4.97 8.30 2.00
CA VAL A 10 -6.17 8.29 1.14
C VAL A 10 -5.79 8.43 -0.33
N ILE A 11 -4.90 9.38 -0.65
CA ILE A 11 -4.40 9.58 -2.02
C ILE A 11 -3.74 8.31 -2.55
N LEU A 12 -2.94 7.62 -1.73
CA LEU A 12 -2.28 6.39 -2.15
C LEU A 12 -3.25 5.22 -2.33
N ILE A 13 -4.32 5.12 -1.54
CA ILE A 13 -5.37 4.12 -1.77
C ILE A 13 -6.02 4.35 -3.14
N LEU A 14 -6.37 5.59 -3.48
CA LEU A 14 -6.90 5.93 -4.79
C LEU A 14 -5.92 5.59 -5.92
N LEU A 15 -4.63 5.90 -5.73
CA LEU A 15 -3.57 5.54 -6.67
C LEU A 15 -3.44 4.01 -6.84
N ALA A 16 -3.54 3.24 -5.75
CA ALA A 16 -3.52 1.78 -5.81
C ALA A 16 -4.74 1.20 -6.53
N ILE A 17 -5.93 1.79 -6.38
CA ILE A 17 -7.11 1.42 -7.16
C ILE A 17 -6.83 1.61 -8.65
N VAL A 18 -6.31 2.77 -9.04
CA VAL A 18 -5.97 3.08 -10.44
C VAL A 18 -4.89 2.13 -10.97
N ALA A 19 -3.82 1.88 -10.20
CA ALA A 19 -2.74 0.97 -10.57
C ALA A 19 -3.25 -0.47 -10.75
N THR A 20 -4.13 -0.93 -9.85
CA THR A 20 -4.76 -2.25 -9.92
C THR A 20 -5.66 -2.37 -11.14
N ALA A 21 -6.50 -1.36 -11.39
CA ALA A 21 -7.36 -1.30 -12.56
C ALA A 21 -6.54 -1.31 -13.86
N TRP A 22 -5.42 -0.58 -13.91
CA TRP A 22 -4.50 -0.59 -15.04
C TRP A 22 -3.90 -1.99 -15.26
N GLU A 23 -3.38 -2.65 -14.22
CA GLU A 23 -2.82 -4.00 -14.35
C GLU A 23 -3.85 -5.00 -14.93
N ILE A 24 -5.13 -4.85 -14.55
CA ILE A 24 -6.25 -5.68 -15.02
C ILE A 24 -6.70 -5.32 -16.45
N ALA A 25 -6.75 -4.03 -16.80
CA ALA A 25 -7.24 -3.58 -18.10
C ALA A 25 -6.19 -3.70 -19.22
N SER A 26 -4.90 -3.56 -18.89
CA SER A 26 -3.82 -3.59 -19.87
C SER A 26 -3.33 -5.01 -20.16
N LYS A 27 -3.16 -5.36 -21.45
CA LYS A 27 -2.53 -6.61 -21.88
C LYS A 27 -1.09 -6.75 -21.37
N SER A 28 -0.35 -5.65 -21.34
CA SER A 28 1.04 -5.60 -20.87
C SER A 28 1.17 -5.38 -19.35
N GLY A 29 0.07 -4.99 -18.68
CA GLY A 29 0.06 -4.60 -17.26
C GLY A 29 0.55 -3.17 -17.04
N LEU A 30 0.82 -2.82 -15.77
CA LEU A 30 1.37 -1.53 -15.38
C LEU A 30 2.85 -1.45 -15.78
N PRO A 31 3.30 -0.36 -16.45
CA PRO A 31 4.68 -0.24 -16.85
C PRO A 31 5.65 -0.23 -15.66
N LYS A 32 6.85 -0.81 -15.85
CA LYS A 32 7.90 -0.89 -14.84
C LYS A 32 8.16 0.43 -14.07
N PRO A 33 8.33 1.60 -14.72
CA PRO A 33 8.62 2.84 -14.00
C PRO A 33 7.45 3.28 -13.12
N PHE A 34 6.22 3.25 -13.64
CA PHE A 34 5.02 3.63 -12.87
C PHE A 34 4.81 2.73 -11.67
N ARG A 35 5.01 1.41 -11.83
CA ARG A 35 4.97 0.49 -10.69
C ARG A 35 6.00 0.86 -9.63
N GLY A 36 7.25 1.10 -10.03
CA GLY A 36 8.31 1.48 -9.09
C GLY A 36 7.96 2.73 -8.30
N ILE A 37 7.38 3.74 -8.97
CA ILE A 37 6.89 4.96 -8.32
C ILE A 37 5.78 4.64 -7.31
N VAL A 38 4.75 3.89 -7.71
CA VAL A 38 3.63 3.56 -6.80
C VAL A 38 4.13 2.82 -5.55
N ILE A 39 4.99 1.81 -5.73
CA ILE A 39 5.54 1.04 -4.62
C ILE A 39 6.40 1.94 -3.71
N GLY A 40 7.28 2.77 -4.27
CA GLY A 40 8.11 3.68 -3.48
C GLY A 40 7.31 4.73 -2.70
N LEU A 41 6.18 5.18 -3.23
CA LEU A 41 5.26 6.07 -2.49
C LEU A 41 4.62 5.35 -1.29
N PHE A 42 4.29 4.06 -1.44
CA PHE A 42 3.83 3.25 -0.31
C PHE A 42 4.91 3.00 0.74
N ASP A 43 6.18 2.81 0.34
CA ASP A 43 7.31 2.74 1.28
C ASP A 43 7.40 4.01 2.12
N LEU A 44 7.33 5.18 1.46
CA LEU A 44 7.33 6.46 2.15
C LEU A 44 6.16 6.58 3.13
N GLN A 45 4.98 6.13 2.74
CA GLN A 45 3.80 6.14 3.62
C GLN A 45 3.98 5.26 4.86
N VAL A 46 4.57 4.08 4.71
CA VAL A 46 4.90 3.21 5.86
C VAL A 46 5.90 3.90 6.79
N ILE A 47 6.94 4.53 6.24
CA ILE A 47 7.94 5.28 7.03
C ILE A 47 7.27 6.42 7.80
N LEU A 48 6.42 7.22 7.14
CA LEU A 48 5.66 8.30 7.77
C LEU A 48 4.71 7.77 8.86
N GLY A 49 4.11 6.60 8.64
CA GLY A 49 3.26 5.91 9.62
C GLY A 49 4.04 5.48 10.86
N ILE A 50 5.21 4.86 10.69
CA ILE A 50 6.10 4.45 11.77
C ILE A 50 6.57 5.67 12.58
N ILE A 51 7.02 6.73 11.90
CA ILE A 51 7.43 7.99 12.57
C ILE A 51 6.26 8.55 13.38
N THR A 52 5.05 8.60 12.79
CA THR A 52 3.85 9.10 13.46
C THR A 52 3.51 8.25 14.69
N TRP A 53 3.64 6.93 14.59
CA TRP A 53 3.40 5.99 15.68
C TRP A 53 4.41 6.19 16.83
N ILE A 54 5.71 6.29 16.54
CA ILE A 54 6.75 6.54 17.55
C ILE A 54 6.51 7.88 18.27
N VAL A 55 6.20 8.94 17.51
CA VAL A 55 6.00 10.29 18.06
C VAL A 55 4.73 10.37 18.92
N ARG A 56 3.64 9.72 18.51
CA ARG A 56 2.35 9.79 19.23
C ARG A 56 2.21 8.78 20.36
N ARG A 57 3.10 7.78 20.46
CA ARG A 57 3.04 6.68 21.45
C ARG A 57 1.61 6.13 21.66
N PRO A 58 0.90 5.74 20.59
CA PRO A 58 -0.47 5.30 20.72
C PRO A 58 -0.56 3.99 21.51
N HIS A 59 -1.75 3.72 22.03
CA HIS A 59 -2.05 2.53 22.82
C HIS A 59 -1.70 1.24 22.04
N TRP A 60 -1.35 0.15 22.74
CA TRP A 60 -0.93 -1.15 22.15
C TRP A 60 -1.91 -1.72 21.11
N GLN A 61 -3.19 -1.36 21.20
CA GLN A 61 -4.23 -1.74 20.24
C GLN A 61 -3.99 -1.20 18.81
N PHE A 62 -3.14 -0.17 18.65
CA PHE A 62 -2.81 0.45 17.36
C PHE A 62 -1.65 -0.21 16.61
N ILE A 63 -1.07 -1.31 17.13
CA ILE A 63 0.06 -2.01 16.48
C ILE A 63 -0.37 -2.77 15.22
N GLY A 64 -1.65 -3.16 15.12
CA GLY A 64 -2.16 -3.86 13.93
C GLY A 64 -2.04 -3.03 12.65
N HIS A 65 -2.27 -1.72 12.72
CA HIS A 65 -2.19 -0.82 11.57
C HIS A 65 -0.80 -0.83 10.88
N PRO A 66 0.32 -0.52 11.55
CA PRO A 66 1.64 -0.54 10.92
C PRO A 66 2.04 -1.93 10.43
N ILE A 67 1.65 -3.01 11.13
CA ILE A 67 1.92 -4.39 10.66
C ILE A 67 1.20 -4.64 9.33
N LEU A 68 -0.10 -4.32 9.23
CA LEU A 68 -0.85 -4.50 7.99
C LEU A 68 -0.26 -3.70 6.83
N MET A 69 0.17 -2.45 7.08
CA MET A 69 0.81 -1.63 6.06
C MET A 69 2.13 -2.23 5.56
N ILE A 70 2.99 -2.70 6.49
CA ILE A 70 4.26 -3.35 6.15
C ILE A 70 4.00 -4.61 5.31
N VAL A 71 3.06 -5.45 5.72
CA VAL A 71 2.70 -6.67 4.99
C VAL A 71 2.20 -6.34 3.58
N ALA A 72 1.34 -5.32 3.44
CA ALA A 72 0.85 -4.88 2.13
C ALA A 72 1.99 -4.45 1.20
N VAL A 73 2.96 -3.71 1.72
CA VAL A 73 4.13 -3.25 0.95
C VAL A 73 5.06 -4.39 0.56
N ILE A 74 5.28 -5.36 1.44
CA ILE A 74 6.03 -6.58 1.12
C ILE A 74 5.35 -7.34 -0.02
N ILE A 75 4.03 -7.47 0.03
CA ILE A 75 3.25 -8.12 -1.03
C ILE A 75 3.39 -7.35 -2.35
N LEU A 76 3.34 -6.02 -2.33
CA LEU A 76 3.59 -5.21 -3.53
C LEU A 76 4.97 -5.52 -4.12
N HIS A 77 6.03 -5.48 -3.32
CA HIS A 77 7.39 -5.77 -3.81
C HIS A 77 7.56 -7.17 -4.38
N VAL A 78 7.04 -8.17 -3.66
CA VAL A 78 7.26 -9.58 -4.01
C VAL A 78 6.35 -9.97 -5.16
N MET A 79 5.04 -9.76 -5.04
CA MET A 79 4.07 -10.37 -5.96
C MET A 79 3.87 -9.59 -7.24
N THR A 80 4.12 -8.27 -7.26
CA THR A 80 3.88 -7.44 -8.45
C THR A 80 5.08 -7.32 -9.38
N SER A 81 6.19 -8.02 -9.09
CA SER A 81 7.39 -8.04 -9.93
C SER A 81 7.12 -8.56 -11.35
N LEU A 82 7.75 -7.95 -12.38
CA LEU A 82 7.57 -8.36 -13.79
C LEU A 82 8.04 -9.79 -14.07
N ARG A 83 8.87 -10.38 -13.20
CA ARG A 83 9.31 -11.78 -13.34
C ARG A 83 8.15 -12.78 -13.22
N TYR A 84 7.04 -12.36 -12.62
CA TYR A 84 5.90 -13.23 -12.37
C TYR A 84 4.82 -13.09 -13.45
N ALA A 85 4.06 -14.17 -13.62
CA ALA A 85 2.89 -14.22 -14.47
C ALA A 85 1.87 -13.14 -14.07
N ARG A 86 1.16 -12.61 -15.07
CA ARG A 86 0.20 -11.51 -14.91
C ARG A 86 -0.86 -11.78 -13.84
N SER A 87 -1.39 -13.00 -13.78
CA SER A 87 -2.38 -13.42 -12.76
C SER A 87 -1.85 -13.24 -11.33
N ARG A 88 -0.59 -13.62 -11.08
CA ARG A 88 0.06 -13.45 -9.78
C ARG A 88 0.28 -11.97 -9.44
N ARG A 89 0.62 -11.13 -10.43
CA ARG A 89 0.79 -9.68 -10.21
C ARG A 89 -0.53 -9.02 -9.88
N ILE A 90 -1.60 -9.33 -10.62
CA ILE A 90 -2.96 -8.86 -10.35
C ILE A 90 -3.39 -9.27 -8.94
N ALA A 91 -3.18 -10.53 -8.55
CA ALA A 91 -3.47 -10.99 -7.20
C ALA A 91 -2.68 -10.19 -6.15
N GLY A 92 -1.40 -9.92 -6.39
CA GLY A 92 -0.57 -9.08 -5.51
C GLY A 92 -1.14 -7.67 -5.32
N TRP A 93 -1.55 -7.02 -6.40
CA TRP A 93 -2.19 -5.71 -6.35
C TRP A 93 -3.51 -5.71 -5.57
N ILE A 94 -4.37 -6.69 -5.84
CA ILE A 94 -5.67 -6.83 -5.16
C ILE A 94 -5.47 -7.08 -3.65
N ILE A 95 -4.61 -8.03 -3.29
CA ILE A 95 -4.34 -8.37 -1.89
C ILE A 95 -3.77 -7.15 -1.15
N ALA A 96 -2.78 -6.47 -1.75
CA ALA A 96 -2.21 -5.26 -1.16
C ALA A 96 -3.26 -4.16 -0.98
N LEU A 97 -4.10 -3.91 -2.00
CA LEU A 97 -5.18 -2.92 -1.93
C LEU A 97 -6.17 -3.24 -0.79
N VAL A 98 -6.59 -4.49 -0.65
CA VAL A 98 -7.48 -4.92 0.43
C VAL A 98 -6.83 -4.69 1.80
N LEU A 99 -5.56 -5.09 1.97
CA LEU A 99 -4.83 -4.88 3.23
C LEU A 99 -4.67 -3.40 3.57
N LEU A 100 -4.44 -2.53 2.57
CA LEU A 100 -4.33 -1.09 2.76
C LEU A 100 -5.67 -0.47 3.20
N ILE A 101 -6.79 -0.91 2.60
CA ILE A 101 -8.13 -0.47 2.99
C ILE A 101 -8.47 -0.92 4.41
N ILE A 102 -8.22 -2.20 4.74
CA ILE A 102 -8.45 -2.73 6.09
C ILE A 102 -7.55 -2.01 7.10
N GLY A 103 -6.27 -1.83 6.78
CA GLY A 103 -5.32 -1.09 7.61
C GLY A 103 -5.79 0.33 7.89
N ALA A 104 -6.25 1.06 6.86
CA ALA A 104 -6.81 2.39 7.02
C ALA A 104 -8.11 2.40 7.85
N GLY A 105 -9.01 1.45 7.62
CA GLY A 105 -10.27 1.32 8.37
C GLY A 105 -10.04 1.02 9.85
N ALA A 106 -9.08 0.16 10.18
CA ALA A 106 -8.72 -0.17 11.56
C ALA A 106 -8.12 1.00 12.35
N TYR A 107 -7.68 2.08 11.68
CA TYR A 107 -7.21 3.30 12.35
C TYR A 107 -8.36 4.25 12.74
N HIS A 108 -9.52 4.12 12.10
CA HIS A 108 -10.68 4.99 12.29
C HIS A 108 -11.75 4.41 13.23
N ALA A 109 -11.60 3.15 13.65
CA ALA A 109 -12.46 2.46 14.63
C ALA A 109 -11.86 2.58 16.04
#